data_AF-A0A950AJX0-F1
#
_entry.id   AF-A0A950AJX0-F1
#
_cell.length_a   1.000
_cell.length_b   1.000
_cell.length_c   1.000
_cell.angle_alpha   90.00
_cell.angle_beta   90.00
_cell.angle_gamma   90.00
#
_symmetry.space_group_name_H-M   'P 1'
#
loop_
_entity.id
_entity.type
_entity.pdbx_description
1 polymer ?
#
loop_
_entity_poly.entity_id
_entity_poly.type
_entity_poly.pdbx_seq_one_letter_code
_entity_poly.pdbx_strand_id
1 'polypeptide(L)'
;MASADVYVQITATTTSSGRSKSVVVLVPQNAIEEYKSRLQATKDEDQSVARRLADPLASYVFTHRPTFGNFRVAYSFTKTPPPEIEDESPELTRGELKVWLV
;
A
#
# COMPACT_ATOMS: atom_id res chain seq x y z
N MET A 1 -14.71 12.74 14.24
CA MET A 1 -13.38 12.89 13.61
C MET A 1 -13.37 11.97 12.41
N ALA A 2 -13.37 12.49 11.18
CA ALA A 2 -13.27 11.65 9.98
C ALA A 2 -11.83 11.14 9.90
N SER A 3 -11.62 9.82 9.92
CA SER A 3 -10.25 9.29 9.85
C SER A 3 -9.81 9.37 8.39
N ALA A 4 -8.77 10.13 8.10
CA ALA A 4 -8.33 10.35 6.72
C ALA A 4 -7.85 9.05 6.08
N ASP A 5 -8.05 8.92 4.77
CA ASP A 5 -7.50 7.84 3.95
C ASP A 5 -5.98 7.73 4.11
N VAL A 6 -5.45 6.52 3.97
CA VAL A 6 -4.02 6.24 4.16
C VAL A 6 -3.38 5.85 2.84
N TYR A 7 -2.38 6.62 2.43
CA TYR A 7 -1.52 6.31 1.31
C TYR A 7 -0.28 5.58 1.84
N VAL A 8 -0.10 4.35 1.38
CA VAL A 8 1.02 3.49 1.75
C VAL A 8 1.99 3.44 0.57
N GLN A 9 3.13 4.10 0.71
CA GLN A 9 4.23 3.99 -0.25
C GLN A 9 5.13 2.82 0.17
N ILE A 10 5.31 1.89 -0.74
CA ILE A 10 6.08 0.67 -0.57
C ILE A 10 7.24 0.76 -1.54
N THR A 11 8.46 0.80 -1.03
CA THR A 11 9.67 0.85 -1.87
C THR A 11 10.40 -0.46 -1.75
N ALA A 12 10.49 -1.20 -2.85
CA ALA A 12 11.20 -2.46 -2.94
C ALA A 12 12.57 -2.25 -3.62
N THR A 13 13.65 -2.43 -2.87
CA THR A 13 15.03 -2.29 -3.38
C THR A 13 15.66 -3.66 -3.59
N THR A 14 16.05 -3.96 -4.84
CA THR A 14 16.79 -5.19 -5.16
C THR A 14 18.18 -5.16 -4.55
N THR A 15 18.53 -6.19 -3.77
CA THR A 15 19.88 -6.31 -3.18
C THR A 15 20.97 -6.54 -4.22
N SER A 16 20.61 -7.09 -5.38
CA SER A 16 21.53 -7.54 -6.43
C SER A 16 21.84 -6.48 -7.48
N SER A 17 20.94 -5.52 -7.71
CA SER A 17 21.05 -4.56 -8.82
C SER A 17 20.98 -3.10 -8.39
N GLY A 18 20.72 -2.81 -7.10
CA GLY A 18 20.56 -1.46 -6.58
C GLY A 18 19.35 -0.70 -7.13
N ARG A 19 18.54 -1.33 -7.99
CA ARG A 19 17.31 -0.74 -8.53
C ARG A 19 16.22 -0.83 -7.47
N SER A 20 15.69 0.32 -7.09
CA SER A 20 14.49 0.48 -6.29
C SER A 20 13.30 0.73 -7.20
N LYS A 21 12.16 0.13 -6.87
CA LYS A 21 10.87 0.50 -7.43
C LYS A 21 9.96 0.91 -6.28
N SER A 22 9.10 1.89 -6.50
CA SER A 22 8.13 2.32 -5.51
C SER A 22 6.72 2.04 -6.01
N VAL A 23 5.81 1.79 -5.08
CA VAL A 23 4.39 1.65 -5.36
C VAL A 23 3.64 2.41 -4.28
N VAL A 24 2.69 3.22 -4.67
CA VAL A 24 1.78 3.89 -3.72
C VAL A 24 0.45 3.16 -3.75
N VAL A 25 -0.08 2.82 -2.58
CA VAL A 25 -1.39 2.20 -2.43
C VAL A 25 -2.28 3.10 -1.59
N LEU A 26 -3.40 3.54 -2.17
CA LEU A 26 -4.47 4.20 -1.41
C LEU A 26 -5.31 3.15 -0.72
N VAL A 27 -5.32 3.22 0.60
CA VAL A 27 -6.19 2.45 1.48
C VAL A 27 -7.22 3.40 2.07
N PRO A 28 -8.47 3.39 1.56
CA PRO A 28 -9.50 4.25 2.11
C PRO A 28 -9.88 3.80 3.51
N GLN A 29 -10.32 4.75 4.34
CA GLN A 29 -10.72 4.46 5.73
C GLN A 29 -11.78 3.36 5.78
N ASN A 30 -12.75 3.40 4.88
CA ASN A 30 -13.83 2.41 4.81
C ASN A 30 -13.30 0.97 4.70
N ALA A 31 -12.25 0.75 3.90
CA ALA A 31 -11.62 -0.55 3.78
C ALA A 31 -10.89 -0.99 5.07
N ILE A 32 -10.29 -0.03 5.80
CA ILE A 32 -9.65 -0.29 7.10
C ILE A 32 -10.71 -0.68 8.13
N GLU A 33 -11.81 0.07 8.20
CA GLU A 33 -12.92 -0.18 9.12
C GLU A 33 -13.62 -1.50 8.81
N GLU A 34 -13.84 -1.82 7.53
CA GLU A 34 -14.39 -3.11 7.12
C GLU A 34 -13.46 -4.26 7.54
N TYR A 35 -12.15 -4.11 7.32
CA TYR A 35 -11.17 -5.13 7.68
C TYR A 35 -11.08 -5.35 9.21
N LYS A 36 -11.10 -4.26 9.99
CA LYS A 36 -11.15 -4.31 11.46
C LYS A 36 -12.43 -4.98 11.96
N SER A 37 -13.56 -4.64 11.35
CA SER A 37 -14.87 -5.20 11.69
C SER A 37 -14.93 -6.70 11.41
N ARG A 38 -14.39 -7.14 10.26
CA ARG A 38 -14.32 -8.58 9.91
C ARG A 38 -13.41 -9.39 10.84
N LEU A 39 -12.30 -8.81 11.29
CA LEU A 39 -11.33 -9.50 12.15
C LEU A 39 -11.59 -9.34 13.65
N GLN A 40 -12.62 -8.59 14.06
CA GLN A 40 -12.87 -8.20 15.46
C GLN A 40 -11.61 -7.60 16.12
N ALA A 41 -10.76 -6.95 15.32
CA ALA A 41 -9.47 -6.44 15.74
C ALA A 41 -9.59 -4.94 16.03
N THR A 42 -9.87 -4.59 17.28
CA THR A 42 -10.12 -3.20 17.70
C THR A 42 -8.85 -2.40 17.95
N LYS A 43 -7.67 -3.05 17.93
CA LYS A 43 -6.40 -2.45 18.38
C LYS A 43 -5.26 -2.43 17.37
N ASP A 44 -5.44 -2.92 16.15
CA ASP A 44 -4.43 -2.71 15.12
C ASP A 44 -4.45 -1.22 14.72
N GLU A 45 -3.30 -0.54 14.90
CA GLU A 45 -3.07 0.80 14.37
C GLU A 45 -3.43 0.82 12.88
N ASP A 46 -4.12 1.86 12.41
CA ASP A 46 -4.61 1.96 11.02
C ASP A 46 -3.50 1.71 9.99
N GLN A 47 -2.26 2.07 10.32
CA GLN A 47 -1.07 1.81 9.52
C GLN A 47 -0.76 0.30 9.36
N SER A 48 -0.94 -0.50 10.41
CA SER A 48 -0.74 -1.95 10.34
C SER A 48 -1.77 -2.63 9.44
N VAL A 49 -3.03 -2.18 9.52
CA VAL A 49 -4.11 -2.67 8.62
C VAL A 49 -3.86 -2.21 7.19
N ALA A 50 -3.54 -0.93 6.99
CA ALA A 50 -3.23 -0.38 5.68
C ALA A 50 -2.06 -1.12 5.02
N ARG A 51 -1.01 -1.44 5.79
CA ARG A 51 0.08 -2.28 5.32
C ARG A 51 -0.40 -3.65 4.87
N ARG A 52 -1.20 -4.36 5.68
CA ARG A 52 -1.72 -5.70 5.33
C ARG A 52 -2.57 -5.69 4.06
N LEU A 53 -3.34 -4.63 3.84
CA LEU A 53 -4.14 -4.46 2.63
C LEU A 53 -3.27 -4.11 1.40
N ALA A 54 -2.23 -3.31 1.59
CA ALA A 54 -1.35 -2.85 0.53
C ALA A 54 -0.29 -3.89 0.08
N ASP A 55 0.21 -4.71 1.00
CA ASP A 55 1.24 -5.73 0.75
C ASP A 55 0.93 -6.66 -0.45
N PRO A 56 -0.25 -7.30 -0.53
CA PRO A 56 -0.57 -8.20 -1.66
C PRO A 56 -0.69 -7.44 -2.98
N LEU A 57 -1.14 -6.18 -2.95
CA LEU A 57 -1.26 -5.34 -4.13
C LEU A 57 0.11 -4.91 -4.66
N ALA A 58 0.97 -4.42 -3.76
CA ALA A 58 2.33 -4.07 -4.11
C ALA A 58 3.12 -5.29 -4.62
N SER A 59 3.02 -6.44 -3.94
CA SER A 59 3.69 -7.68 -4.37
C SER A 59 3.28 -8.10 -5.78
N TYR A 60 1.99 -7.95 -6.11
CA TYR A 60 1.46 -8.20 -7.45
C TYR A 60 2.09 -7.28 -8.50
N VAL A 61 2.14 -5.97 -8.22
CA VAL A 61 2.71 -4.95 -9.13
C VAL A 61 4.22 -5.10 -9.30
N PHE A 62 4.95 -5.39 -8.22
CA PHE A 62 6.42 -5.46 -8.28
C PHE A 62 6.94 -6.67 -9.05
N THR A 63 6.23 -7.79 -9.05
CA THR A 63 6.88 -9.05 -9.44
C THR A 63 5.98 -10.10 -10.11
N HIS A 64 4.66 -9.94 -10.17
CA HIS A 64 3.72 -11.05 -10.49
C HIS A 64 4.00 -12.36 -9.70
N ARG A 65 4.85 -12.31 -8.66
CA ARG A 65 5.29 -13.44 -7.83
C ARG A 65 4.89 -13.16 -6.39
N PRO A 66 4.60 -14.19 -5.60
CA PRO A 66 3.94 -14.04 -4.30
C PRO A 66 4.81 -13.45 -3.17
N THR A 67 6.08 -13.07 -3.39
CA THR A 67 6.96 -12.67 -2.28
C THR A 67 8.08 -11.71 -2.66
N PHE A 68 8.33 -10.75 -1.78
CA PHE A 68 9.44 -9.80 -1.80
C PHE A 68 10.81 -10.40 -1.44
N GLY A 69 11.01 -11.72 -1.53
CA GLY A 69 12.09 -12.45 -0.84
C GLY A 69 13.53 -11.96 -1.10
N ASN A 70 13.80 -11.28 -2.21
CA ASN A 70 15.12 -10.71 -2.54
C ASN A 70 15.17 -9.17 -2.49
N PHE A 71 14.11 -8.53 -2.00
CA PHE A 71 13.97 -7.08 -1.95
C PHE A 71 14.00 -6.58 -0.51
N ARG A 72 14.74 -5.51 -0.24
CA ARG A 72 14.53 -4.71 0.97
C ARG A 72 13.30 -3.84 0.76
N VAL A 73 12.26 -4.06 1.57
CA VAL A 73 11.00 -3.31 1.48
C VAL A 73 10.94 -2.26 2.59
N ALA A 74 10.78 -1.01 2.20
CA ALA A 74 10.46 0.09 3.11
C ALA A 74 9.00 0.50 2.95
N TYR A 75 8.37 0.92 4.04
CA TYR A 75 6.99 1.39 4.07
C TYR A 75 6.96 2.82 4.59
N SER A 76 6.24 3.69 3.89
CA SER A 76 5.96 5.05 4.32
C SER A 76 4.45 5.27 4.28
N PHE A 77 3.91 5.95 5.30
CA PHE A 77 2.48 6.15 5.46
C PHE A 77 2.20 7.64 5.46
N THR A 78 1.35 8.09 4.55
CA THR A 78 0.92 9.48 4.43
C THR A 78 -0.60 9.55 4.40
N LYS A 79 -1.17 10.67 4.85
CA LYS A 79 -2.63 10.92 4.82
C LYS A 79 -3.04 11.84 3.67
N THR A 80 -2.05 12.38 2.99
CA THR A 80 -2.19 13.23 1.81
C THR A 80 -1.69 12.46 0.61
N PRO A 81 -2.36 12.58 -0.56
CA PRO A 81 -1.86 11.97 -1.77
C PRO A 81 -0.45 12.50 -2.05
N PRO A 82 0.54 11.63 -2.29
CA PRO A 82 1.84 12.08 -2.76
C PRO A 82 1.69 12.75 -4.13
N PRO A 83 2.51 13.78 -4.43
CA PRO A 83 2.39 14.54 -5.68
C PRO A 83 2.62 13.69 -6.92
N GLU A 84 3.31 12.55 -6.77
CA GLU A 84 3.58 11.59 -7.84
C GLU A 84 2.30 10.95 -8.40
N ILE A 85 1.20 10.92 -7.63
CA ILE A 85 -0.06 10.28 -8.04
C ILE A 85 -1.22 11.26 -8.24
N GLU A 86 -1.00 12.58 -8.08
CA GLU A 86 -2.06 13.60 -8.18
C GLU A 86 -2.69 13.67 -9.58
N ASP A 87 -1.89 13.48 -10.62
CA ASP A 87 -2.32 13.50 -12.03
C ASP A 87 -2.27 12.11 -12.70
N GLU A 88 -1.88 11.08 -11.96
CA GLU A 88 -1.62 9.76 -12.53
C GLU A 88 -2.78 8.79 -12.28
N SER A 89 -3.12 7.99 -13.30
CA SER A 89 -4.16 6.97 -13.18
C SER A 89 -3.61 5.73 -12.47
N PRO A 90 -4.39 5.09 -11.58
CA PRO A 90 -3.92 3.91 -10.87
C PRO A 90 -3.66 2.76 -11.84
N GLU A 91 -2.49 2.15 -11.73
CA GLU A 91 -2.07 0.93 -12.43
C GLU A 91 -3.02 -0.24 -12.12
N LEU A 92 -3.53 -0.30 -10.89
CA LEU A 92 -4.45 -1.36 -10.49
C LEU A 92 -5.48 -0.85 -9.48
N THR A 93 -6.73 -1.26 -9.68
CA THR A 93 -7.83 -0.99 -8.75
C THR A 93 -8.42 -2.32 -8.29
N ARG A 94 -8.52 -2.54 -6.98
CA ARG A 94 -9.13 -3.73 -6.38
C ARG A 94 -10.17 -3.32 -5.35
N GLY A 95 -11.43 -3.25 -5.79
CA GLY A 95 -12.50 -2.66 -4.98
C GLY A 95 -12.22 -1.17 -4.79
N GLU A 96 -12.14 -0.72 -3.54
CA GLU A 96 -11.82 0.68 -3.21
C GLU A 96 -10.31 0.95 -3.08
N LEU A 97 -9.48 -0.09 -3.11
CA LEU A 97 -8.02 0.03 -3.06
C LEU A 97 -7.47 0.43 -4.43
N LYS A 98 -6.65 1.47 -4.48
CA LYS A 98 -5.99 1.95 -5.71
C LYS A 98 -4.49 1.88 -5.56
N VAL A 99 -3.79 1.57 -6.64
CA VAL A 99 -2.35 1.32 -6.66
C VAL A 99 -1.72 2.05 -7.83
N TRP A 100 -0.60 2.73 -7.59
CA TRP A 100 0.22 3.43 -8.58
C TRP A 100 1.66 2.94 -8.50
N LEU A 101 2.31 2.77 -9.65
CA LEU A 101 3.74 2.44 -9.74
C LEU A 101 4.52 3.73 -9.93
N VAL A 102 5.56 3.93 -9.10
CA VAL A 102 6.43 5.12 -9.10
C VAL A 102 7.90 4.74 -9.30
#